data_AF-A0A1Q7HQX0-F1
#
_entry.id   AF-A0A1Q7HQX0-F1
#
_cell.length_a   1.000
_cell.length_b   1.000
_cell.length_c   1.000
_cell.angle_alpha   90.00
_cell.angle_beta   90.00
_cell.angle_gamma   90.00
#
_symmetry.space_group_name_H-M   'P 1'
#
loop_
_entity.id
_entity.type
_entity.pdbx_description
1 polymer ?
#
loop_
_entity_poly.entity_id
_entity_poly.type
_entity_poly.pdbx_seq_one_letter_code
_entity_poly.pdbx_strand_id
1 'polypeptide(L)'
;MTTRSGGAFLLEIGTEEIPARLIDAALEDLGLGLFRELVGARLLPGVDVSRGDKLRVFGTPRRLAVRAEGVLERQPDSVQEVTGPPVTAAYDAGGAPTKAAEGFARAQGVAVGDLQRIQTPKGECVGFRRKVAGRSATEVLAERVPALVSSLTFPKMMRWGRGEHRFVRPIHWVVALLDQRVVDMTILGVRSGHTTRGHRLLGRTSIVVPDPFLYQEVLRSHLVMADVTERPVAAAPSQRRPPLPPGRPGILSCCGR
;
A
#
# COMPACT_ATOMS: atom_id res chain seq x y z
N MET A 1 -14.61 24.39 -11.92
CA MET A 1 -14.97 23.13 -11.22
C MET A 1 -14.38 21.98 -11.99
N THR A 2 -13.22 21.48 -11.57
CA THR A 2 -12.54 20.37 -12.23
C THR A 2 -13.26 19.09 -11.85
N THR A 3 -13.96 18.47 -12.80
CA THR A 3 -14.65 17.20 -12.61
C THR A 3 -13.62 16.14 -12.21
N ARG A 4 -13.61 15.75 -10.94
CA ARG A 4 -12.71 14.71 -10.43
C ARG A 4 -13.18 13.34 -10.93
N SER A 5 -12.36 12.69 -11.74
CA SER A 5 -12.66 11.35 -12.27
C SER A 5 -12.33 10.21 -11.30
N GLY A 6 -12.27 10.46 -9.98
CA GLY A 6 -11.98 9.46 -8.94
C GLY A 6 -12.03 10.00 -7.50
N GLY A 7 -12.23 9.08 -6.56
CA GLY A 7 -12.29 9.32 -5.11
C GLY A 7 -10.91 9.45 -4.46
N ALA A 8 -10.88 9.56 -3.13
CA ALA A 8 -9.64 9.52 -2.36
C ALA A 8 -9.67 8.44 -1.29
N PHE A 9 -8.56 7.71 -1.14
CA PHE A 9 -8.38 6.73 -0.09
C PHE A 9 -7.42 7.26 0.97
N LEU A 10 -7.78 7.20 2.25
CA LEU A 10 -6.93 7.49 3.39
C LEU A 10 -6.73 6.22 4.21
N LEU A 11 -5.46 5.92 4.50
CA LEU A 11 -5.06 4.94 5.51
C LEU A 11 -4.26 5.63 6.60
N GLU A 12 -4.62 5.37 7.86
CA GLU A 12 -3.83 5.73 9.03
C GLU A 12 -3.63 4.51 9.92
N ILE A 13 -2.40 4.33 10.40
CA ILE A 13 -2.01 3.35 11.39
C ILE A 13 -1.50 4.10 12.61
N GLY A 14 -2.29 4.08 13.69
CA GLY A 14 -1.94 4.69 14.97
C GLY A 14 -1.20 3.72 15.87
N THR A 15 -0.03 4.12 16.38
CA THR A 15 0.87 3.25 17.12
C THR A 15 1.33 3.83 18.46
N GLU A 16 1.95 2.99 19.28
CA GLU A 16 2.93 3.47 20.26
C GLU A 16 4.11 4.18 19.58
N GLU A 17 4.94 4.86 20.38
CA GLU A 17 6.01 5.71 19.87
C GLU A 17 7.09 4.94 19.08
N ILE A 18 7.12 5.22 17.78
CA ILE A 18 8.12 4.80 16.80
C ILE A 18 9.31 5.76 16.90
N PRO A 19 10.55 5.25 16.96
CA PRO A 19 11.74 6.10 16.89
C PRO A 19 11.73 7.01 15.66
N ALA A 20 11.94 8.32 15.85
CA ALA A 20 11.82 9.32 14.79
C ALA A 20 12.62 8.96 13.52
N ARG A 21 13.82 8.40 13.68
CA ARG A 21 14.70 7.96 12.58
C ARG A 21 14.12 6.87 11.66
N LEU A 22 13.05 6.19 12.08
CA LEU A 22 12.42 5.11 11.30
C LEU A 22 11.17 5.60 10.55
N ILE A 23 10.64 6.78 10.89
CA ILE A 23 9.34 7.24 10.38
C ILE A 23 9.41 7.49 8.88
N ASP A 24 10.42 8.23 8.41
CA ASP A 24 10.45 8.67 7.01
C ASP A 24 10.59 7.48 6.05
N ALA A 25 11.46 6.51 6.37
CA ALA A 25 11.57 5.26 5.63
C ALA A 25 10.27 4.44 5.66
N ALA A 26 9.60 4.36 6.81
CA ALA A 26 8.34 3.63 6.93
C ALA A 26 7.20 4.28 6.15
N LEU A 27 7.14 5.62 6.11
CA LEU A 27 6.19 6.36 5.28
C LEU A 27 6.47 6.15 3.80
N GLU A 28 7.74 6.13 3.43
CA GLU A 28 8.16 5.86 2.06
C GLU A 28 7.70 4.47 1.60
N ASP A 29 7.99 3.43 2.39
CA ASP A 29 7.59 2.06 2.12
C ASP A 29 6.06 1.92 2.06
N LEU A 30 5.34 2.52 3.02
CA LEU A 30 3.87 2.54 3.04
C LEU A 30 3.30 3.21 1.78
N GLY A 31 3.84 4.37 1.40
CA GLY A 31 3.43 5.09 0.20
C GLY A 31 3.70 4.30 -1.08
N LEU A 32 4.90 3.69 -1.21
CA LEU A 32 5.24 2.87 -2.38
C LEU A 32 4.34 1.65 -2.49
N GLY A 33 4.17 0.95 -1.37
CA GLY A 33 3.40 -0.27 -1.32
C GLY A 33 1.93 -0.02 -1.62
N LEU A 34 1.33 1.05 -1.06
CA LEU A 34 -0.04 1.42 -1.41
C LEU A 34 -0.18 1.76 -2.89
N PHE A 35 0.77 2.53 -3.44
CA PHE A 35 0.77 2.84 -4.87
C PHE A 35 0.82 1.58 -5.74
N ARG A 36 1.72 0.64 -5.41
CA ARG A 36 1.83 -0.65 -6.11
C ARG A 36 0.55 -1.47 -6.03
N GLU A 37 -0.08 -1.53 -4.86
CA GLU A 37 -1.34 -2.25 -4.68
C GLU A 37 -2.47 -1.62 -5.50
N LEU A 38 -2.59 -0.29 -5.50
CA LEU A 38 -3.62 0.43 -6.26
C LEU A 38 -3.44 0.27 -7.77
N VAL A 39 -2.20 0.40 -8.28
CA VAL A 39 -1.88 0.24 -9.71
C VAL A 39 -2.04 -1.22 -10.13
N GLY A 40 -1.52 -2.18 -9.36
CA GLY A 40 -1.67 -3.61 -9.63
C GLY A 40 -3.13 -4.07 -9.59
N ALA A 41 -3.96 -3.42 -8.77
CA ALA A 41 -5.40 -3.60 -8.74
C ALA A 41 -6.15 -2.84 -9.85
N ARG A 42 -5.48 -2.03 -10.69
CA ARG A 42 -6.10 -1.14 -11.68
C ARG A 42 -7.13 -0.17 -11.07
N LEU A 43 -6.93 0.22 -9.82
CA LEU A 43 -7.76 1.20 -9.12
C LEU A 43 -7.23 2.63 -9.26
N LEU A 44 -6.05 2.81 -9.83
CA LEU A 44 -5.42 4.12 -10.03
C LEU A 44 -4.88 4.25 -11.45
N PRO A 45 -5.74 4.52 -12.45
CA PRO A 45 -5.34 4.59 -13.86
C PRO A 45 -4.56 5.87 -14.19
N GLY A 46 -3.74 5.79 -15.25
CA GLY A 46 -3.07 6.96 -15.83
C GLY A 46 -2.06 7.63 -14.91
N VAL A 47 -1.47 6.88 -13.99
CA VAL A 47 -0.39 7.36 -13.14
C VAL A 47 0.90 6.70 -13.60
N ASP A 48 1.79 7.51 -14.14
CA ASP A 48 3.18 7.10 -14.35
C ASP A 48 3.83 6.86 -12.98
N VAL A 49 4.81 5.97 -12.92
CA VAL A 49 5.38 5.46 -11.65
C VAL A 49 6.02 6.57 -10.77
N SER A 50 6.10 7.80 -11.27
CA SER A 50 6.44 9.00 -10.51
C SER A 50 5.30 9.39 -9.54
N ARG A 51 5.45 8.96 -8.28
CA ARG A 51 4.69 9.25 -7.04
C ARG A 51 3.99 10.61 -6.86
N GLY A 52 4.30 11.65 -7.64
CA GLY A 52 4.25 13.05 -7.20
C GLY A 52 2.87 13.58 -6.80
N ASP A 53 1.86 13.41 -7.65
CA ASP A 53 0.67 14.27 -7.52
C ASP A 53 -0.49 13.61 -6.78
N LYS A 54 -0.53 12.27 -6.76
CA LYS A 54 -1.69 11.53 -6.27
C LYS A 54 -1.47 10.81 -4.95
N LEU A 55 -0.26 10.75 -4.41
CA LEU A 55 0.00 10.19 -3.09
C LEU A 55 0.66 11.20 -2.16
N ARG A 56 0.13 11.30 -0.94
CA ARG A 56 0.72 12.10 0.12
C ARG A 56 0.82 11.28 1.39
N VAL A 57 1.97 11.33 2.03
CA VAL A 57 2.24 10.62 3.28
C VAL A 57 2.23 11.59 4.46
N PHE A 58 1.77 11.10 5.61
CA PHE A 58 1.69 11.84 6.86
C PHE A 58 2.25 10.99 7.98
N GLY A 59 3.05 11.56 8.86
CA GLY A 59 3.50 10.81 10.03
C GLY A 59 3.82 11.66 11.22
N THR A 60 3.84 10.99 12.36
CA THR A 60 4.41 11.45 13.63
C THR A 60 4.98 10.22 14.35
N PRO A 61 5.68 10.36 15.48
CA PRO A 61 6.13 9.19 16.23
C PRO A 61 5.02 8.19 16.60
N ARG A 62 3.74 8.57 16.57
CA ARG A 62 2.62 7.67 16.90
C ARG A 62 1.72 7.34 15.70
N ARG A 63 2.16 7.65 14.48
CA ARG A 63 1.28 7.59 13.31
C ARG A 63 2.06 7.41 12.02
N LEU A 64 1.60 6.48 11.20
CA LEU A 64 1.96 6.37 9.79
C LEU A 64 0.67 6.46 8.98
N ALA A 65 0.60 7.38 8.02
CA ALA A 65 -0.58 7.61 7.22
C ALA A 65 -0.22 7.91 5.76
N VAL A 66 -1.15 7.58 4.87
CA VAL A 66 -1.04 7.84 3.44
C VAL A 66 -2.43 8.15 2.88
N ARG A 67 -2.50 9.16 2.01
CA ARG A 67 -3.67 9.47 1.20
C ARG A 67 -3.34 9.27 -0.27
N ALA A 68 -4.19 8.54 -0.98
CA ALA A 68 -4.17 8.41 -2.42
C ALA A 68 -5.38 9.12 -3.04
N GLU A 69 -5.17 9.87 -4.11
CA GLU A 69 -6.20 10.63 -4.83
C GLU A 69 -6.45 10.05 -6.22
N GLY A 70 -7.68 10.17 -6.73
CA GLY A 70 -8.05 9.62 -8.04
C GLY A 70 -8.27 8.11 -8.03
N VAL A 71 -8.55 7.52 -6.86
CA VAL A 71 -8.86 6.10 -6.71
C VAL A 71 -10.25 5.84 -7.31
N LEU A 72 -10.36 4.89 -8.24
CA LEU A 72 -11.64 4.49 -8.82
C LEU A 72 -12.52 3.82 -7.76
N GLU A 73 -13.84 3.97 -7.85
CA GLU A 73 -14.78 3.29 -6.96
C GLU A 73 -14.87 1.77 -7.23
N ARG A 74 -14.52 1.35 -8.44
CA ARG A 74 -14.53 -0.04 -8.88
C ARG A 74 -13.42 -0.26 -9.89
N GLN A 75 -12.86 -1.47 -9.90
CA GLN A 75 -11.97 -1.88 -10.98
C GLN A 75 -12.72 -1.82 -12.32
N PRO A 76 -12.04 -1.48 -13.42
CA PRO A 76 -12.63 -1.64 -14.75
C PRO A 76 -12.87 -3.12 -15.01
N ASP A 77 -13.96 -3.42 -15.72
CA ASP A 77 -14.19 -4.75 -16.25
C ASP A 77 -13.02 -5.15 -17.15
N SER A 78 -12.71 -6.43 -17.18
CA SER A 78 -11.63 -6.93 -18.01
C SER A 78 -12.03 -8.14 -18.81
N VAL A 79 -11.37 -8.34 -19.93
CA VAL A 79 -11.54 -9.55 -20.71
C VAL A 79 -10.44 -10.52 -20.32
N GLN A 80 -10.84 -11.67 -19.77
CA GLN A 80 -9.93 -12.76 -19.53
C GLN A 80 -10.01 -13.71 -20.72
N GLU A 81 -8.86 -13.92 -21.34
CA GLU A 81 -8.67 -14.95 -22.37
C GLU A 81 -8.24 -16.25 -21.69
N VAL A 82 -8.99 -17.32 -21.91
CA VAL A 82 -8.68 -18.66 -21.38
C VAL A 82 -8.37 -19.55 -22.56
N THR A 83 -7.11 -19.98 -22.63
CA THR A 83 -6.61 -20.88 -23.67
C THR A 83 -6.75 -22.33 -23.23
N GLY A 84 -7.09 -23.18 -24.19
CA GLY A 84 -7.31 -24.60 -24.05
C GLY A 84 -6.35 -25.41 -24.93
N PRO A 85 -6.73 -26.63 -25.33
CA PRO A 85 -5.87 -27.50 -26.11
C PRO A 85 -5.52 -26.93 -27.50
N PRO A 86 -4.42 -27.38 -28.13
CA PRO A 86 -4.11 -27.03 -29.52
C PRO A 86 -5.28 -27.35 -30.46
N VAL A 87 -5.44 -26.58 -31.53
CA VAL A 87 -6.54 -26.80 -32.50
C VAL A 87 -6.54 -28.23 -33.06
N THR A 88 -5.35 -28.79 -33.30
CA THR A 88 -5.15 -30.17 -33.77
C THR A 88 -5.60 -31.24 -32.78
N ALA A 89 -5.66 -30.91 -31.49
CA ALA A 89 -6.19 -31.80 -30.45
C ALA A 89 -7.67 -31.52 -30.17
N ALA A 90 -8.14 -30.31 -30.45
CA ALA A 90 -9.51 -29.86 -30.18
C ALA A 90 -10.50 -30.25 -31.28
N TYR A 91 -10.06 -30.31 -32.53
CA TYR A 91 -10.88 -30.70 -33.68
C TYR A 91 -10.22 -31.84 -34.45
N ASP A 92 -11.02 -32.79 -34.94
CA ASP A 92 -10.53 -33.85 -35.80
C ASP A 92 -10.35 -33.38 -37.26
N ALA A 93 -9.92 -34.29 -38.14
CA ALA A 93 -9.70 -33.98 -39.56
C ALA A 93 -10.99 -33.57 -40.31
N GLY A 94 -12.17 -33.92 -39.79
CA GLY A 94 -13.48 -33.51 -40.31
C GLY A 94 -13.98 -32.19 -39.73
N GLY A 95 -13.24 -31.57 -38.81
CA GLY A 95 -13.63 -30.36 -38.11
C GLY A 95 -14.62 -30.58 -36.97
N ALA A 96 -14.91 -31.83 -36.59
CA ALA A 96 -15.78 -32.14 -35.46
C ALA A 96 -14.99 -31.99 -34.14
N PRO A 97 -15.63 -31.48 -33.07
CA PRO A 97 -14.97 -31.31 -31.79
C PRO A 97 -14.64 -32.66 -31.16
N THR A 98 -13.42 -32.78 -30.64
CA THR A 98 -12.98 -33.98 -29.94
C THR A 98 -13.37 -33.94 -28.46
N LYS A 99 -13.19 -35.07 -27.76
CA LYS A 99 -13.33 -35.13 -26.29
C LYS A 99 -12.48 -34.09 -25.55
N ALA A 100 -11.36 -33.65 -26.13
CA ALA A 100 -10.52 -32.62 -25.51
C ALA A 100 -11.19 -31.24 -25.55
N ALA A 101 -11.80 -30.86 -26.69
CA ALA A 101 -12.58 -29.64 -26.80
C ALA A 101 -13.83 -29.68 -25.92
N GLU A 102 -14.57 -30.79 -25.93
CA GLU A 102 -15.75 -30.97 -25.09
C GLU A 102 -15.43 -30.92 -23.60
N GLY A 103 -14.35 -31.59 -23.18
CA GLY A 103 -13.89 -31.59 -21.79
C GLY A 103 -13.47 -30.20 -21.33
N PHE A 104 -12.73 -29.47 -22.17
CA PHE A 104 -12.34 -28.09 -21.90
C PHE A 104 -13.56 -27.17 -21.78
N ALA A 105 -14.47 -27.19 -22.76
CA ALA A 105 -15.69 -26.38 -22.75
C ALA A 105 -16.53 -26.65 -21.49
N ARG A 106 -16.72 -27.94 -21.14
CA ARG A 106 -17.45 -28.35 -19.93
C ARG A 106 -16.78 -27.85 -18.64
N ALA A 107 -15.46 -27.97 -18.53
CA ALA A 107 -14.72 -27.50 -17.35
C ALA A 107 -14.82 -25.97 -17.18
N GLN A 108 -14.99 -25.25 -18.30
CA GLN A 108 -15.11 -23.80 -18.32
C GLN A 108 -16.55 -23.30 -18.30
N GLY A 109 -17.54 -24.21 -18.35
CA GLY A 109 -18.97 -23.89 -18.33
C GLY A 109 -19.47 -23.17 -19.59
N VAL A 110 -18.82 -23.38 -20.74
CA VAL A 110 -19.18 -22.76 -22.03
C VAL A 110 -19.60 -23.82 -23.05
N ALA A 111 -20.31 -23.43 -24.11
CA ALA A 111 -20.59 -24.36 -25.20
C ALA A 111 -19.33 -24.54 -26.06
N VAL A 112 -19.17 -25.72 -26.67
CA VAL A 112 -18.05 -25.98 -27.59
C VAL A 112 -18.08 -25.01 -28.78
N GLY A 113 -19.29 -24.61 -29.22
CA GLY A 113 -19.47 -23.62 -30.29
C GLY A 113 -19.01 -22.20 -29.91
N ASP A 114 -18.85 -21.90 -28.63
CA ASP A 114 -18.33 -20.60 -28.16
C ASP A 114 -16.80 -20.54 -28.17
N LEU A 115 -16.13 -21.67 -28.45
CA LEU A 115 -14.68 -21.73 -28.55
C LEU A 115 -14.20 -21.07 -29.84
N GLN A 116 -13.19 -20.22 -29.69
CA GLN A 116 -12.52 -19.48 -30.75
C GLN A 116 -11.10 -20.02 -30.90
N ARG A 117 -10.52 -19.87 -32.08
CA ARG A 117 -9.10 -20.13 -32.29
C ARG A 117 -8.29 -18.91 -31.84
N ILE A 118 -7.24 -19.15 -31.06
CA ILE A 118 -6.42 -18.14 -30.44
C ILE A 118 -4.96 -18.41 -30.83
N GLN A 119 -4.33 -17.40 -31.40
CA GLN A 119 -2.92 -17.46 -31.77
C GLN A 119 -2.07 -17.28 -30.50
N THR A 120 -1.24 -18.27 -30.17
CA THR A 120 -0.26 -18.14 -29.08
C THR A 120 1.17 -18.33 -29.61
N PRO A 121 2.22 -17.92 -28.86
CA PRO A 121 3.61 -18.18 -29.24
C PRO A 121 3.93 -19.67 -29.41
N LYS A 122 3.12 -20.58 -28.84
CA LYS A 122 3.31 -22.04 -28.90
C LYS A 122 2.47 -22.70 -30.02
N GLY A 123 1.74 -21.93 -30.81
CA GLY A 123 0.84 -22.41 -31.86
C GLY A 123 -0.62 -22.01 -31.64
N GLU A 124 -1.47 -22.39 -32.59
CA GLU A 124 -2.91 -22.12 -32.55
C GLU A 124 -3.61 -23.06 -31.55
N CYS A 125 -4.33 -22.50 -30.59
CA CYS A 125 -5.14 -23.26 -29.63
C CYS A 125 -6.60 -22.83 -29.68
N VAL A 126 -7.49 -23.67 -29.16
CA VAL A 126 -8.86 -23.23 -28.88
C VAL A 126 -8.90 -22.50 -27.56
N GLY A 127 -9.82 -21.57 -27.41
CA GLY A 127 -10.06 -20.86 -26.16
C GLY A 127 -11.30 -20.00 -26.25
N PHE A 128 -11.54 -19.20 -25.23
CA PHE A 128 -12.64 -18.24 -25.24
C PHE A 128 -12.25 -17.00 -24.45
N ARG A 129 -13.00 -15.93 -24.69
CA ARG A 129 -12.85 -14.66 -23.97
C ARG A 129 -14.08 -14.46 -23.11
N ARG A 130 -13.90 -14.32 -21.80
CA ARG A 130 -14.97 -13.96 -20.87
C ARG A 130 -14.76 -12.58 -20.29
N LYS A 131 -15.85 -11.84 -20.15
CA LYS A 131 -15.85 -10.59 -19.39
C LYS A 131 -15.83 -10.92 -17.90
N VAL A 132 -14.87 -10.36 -17.19
CA VAL A 132 -14.76 -10.41 -15.73
C VAL A 132 -15.14 -9.05 -15.20
N ALA A 133 -16.26 -8.99 -14.48
CA ALA A 133 -16.71 -7.78 -13.82
C ALA A 133 -15.66 -7.30 -12.81
N GLY A 134 -15.38 -6.00 -12.82
CA GLY A 134 -14.46 -5.43 -11.84
C GLY A 134 -15.04 -5.46 -10.43
N ARG A 135 -14.18 -5.68 -9.43
CA ARG A 135 -14.56 -5.66 -8.01
C ARG A 135 -14.62 -4.23 -7.48
N SER A 136 -15.41 -4.00 -6.44
CA SER A 136 -15.44 -2.69 -5.78
C SER A 136 -14.08 -2.36 -5.18
N ALA A 137 -13.72 -1.08 -5.18
CA ALA A 137 -12.46 -0.64 -4.59
C ALA A 137 -12.40 -0.97 -3.09
N THR A 138 -13.54 -0.88 -2.39
CA THR A 138 -13.65 -1.22 -0.97
C THR A 138 -13.28 -2.68 -0.70
N GLU A 139 -13.78 -3.64 -1.49
CA GLU A 139 -13.43 -5.06 -1.34
C GLU A 139 -11.95 -5.31 -1.62
N VAL A 140 -11.43 -4.70 -2.68
CA VAL A 140 -10.04 -4.89 -3.10
C VAL A 140 -9.07 -4.27 -2.09
N LEU A 141 -9.40 -3.09 -1.56
CA LEU A 141 -8.62 -2.43 -0.51
C LEU A 141 -8.66 -3.23 0.81
N ALA A 142 -9.83 -3.73 1.21
CA ALA A 142 -9.98 -4.56 2.40
C ALA A 142 -9.14 -5.85 2.35
N GLU A 143 -8.92 -6.39 1.16
CA GLU A 143 -8.07 -7.56 0.93
C GLU A 143 -6.57 -7.20 0.91
N ARG A 144 -6.19 -6.15 0.17
CA ARG A 144 -4.77 -5.84 -0.13
C ARG A 144 -4.07 -5.05 0.96
N VAL A 145 -4.75 -4.10 1.59
CA VAL A 145 -4.13 -3.18 2.56
C VAL A 145 -3.60 -3.92 3.81
N PRO A 146 -4.31 -4.90 4.40
CA PRO A 146 -3.77 -5.66 5.53
C PRO A 146 -2.48 -6.43 5.18
N ALA A 147 -2.41 -7.00 3.97
CA ALA A 147 -1.22 -7.71 3.48
C ALA A 147 -0.05 -6.75 3.27
N LEU A 148 -0.31 -5.58 2.66
CA LEU A 148 0.66 -4.50 2.54
C LEU A 148 1.25 -4.11 3.89
N VAL A 149 0.42 -3.78 4.88
CA VAL A 149 0.91 -3.35 6.20
C VAL A 149 1.72 -4.45 6.90
N SER A 150 1.31 -5.71 6.73
CA SER A 150 2.02 -6.87 7.29
C SER A 150 3.38 -7.12 6.63
N SER A 151 3.58 -6.63 5.40
CA SER A 151 4.82 -6.75 4.64
C SER A 151 5.87 -5.68 4.97
N LEU A 152 5.47 -4.60 5.67
CA LEU A 152 6.38 -3.52 6.07
C LEU A 152 7.49 -4.07 6.97
N THR A 153 8.73 -3.79 6.59
CA THR A 153 9.91 -4.32 7.26
C THR A 153 10.59 -3.22 8.07
N PHE A 154 10.94 -3.54 9.32
CA PHE A 154 11.62 -2.61 10.21
C PHE A 154 12.86 -3.28 10.82
N PRO A 155 13.89 -2.51 11.22
CA PRO A 155 15.09 -3.07 11.83
C PRO A 155 14.82 -3.89 13.09
N LYS A 156 13.75 -3.54 13.82
CA LYS A 156 13.28 -4.29 14.98
C LYS A 156 11.77 -4.46 14.89
N MET A 157 11.36 -5.72 14.72
CA MET A 157 9.96 -6.12 14.74
C MET A 157 9.59 -6.58 16.15
N MET A 158 8.39 -6.21 16.60
CA MET A 158 7.83 -6.66 17.86
C MET A 158 6.63 -7.57 17.58
N ARG A 159 6.55 -8.70 18.29
CA ARG A 159 5.30 -9.45 18.44
C ARG A 159 4.53 -8.87 19.61
N TRP A 160 3.23 -8.70 19.47
CA TRP A 160 2.37 -8.28 20.58
C TRP A 160 1.02 -8.98 20.53
N GLY A 161 0.31 -8.95 21.67
CA GLY A 161 -0.96 -9.64 21.83
C GLY A 161 -0.79 -11.16 21.87
N ARG A 162 -1.88 -11.89 21.63
CA ARG A 162 -1.90 -13.36 21.59
C ARG A 162 -1.55 -13.95 20.22
N GLY A 163 -1.24 -13.11 19.23
CA GLY A 163 -1.06 -13.52 17.84
C GLY A 163 0.41 -13.60 17.40
N GLU A 164 0.58 -13.86 16.10
CA GLU A 164 1.88 -13.89 15.41
C GLU A 164 2.23 -12.57 14.72
N HIS A 165 1.33 -11.58 14.80
CA HIS A 165 1.47 -10.28 14.16
C HIS A 165 2.76 -9.59 14.58
N ARG A 166 3.52 -9.11 13.60
CA ARG A 166 4.78 -8.38 13.79
C ARG A 166 4.68 -7.00 13.17
N PHE A 167 5.10 -5.99 13.91
CA PHE A 167 5.21 -4.62 13.42
C PHE A 167 6.19 -3.83 14.30
N VAL A 168 6.49 -2.59 13.94
CA VAL A 168 7.48 -1.78 14.67
C VAL A 168 7.06 -1.46 16.11
N ARG A 169 5.78 -1.14 16.35
CA ARG A 169 5.22 -0.70 17.65
C ARG A 169 3.71 -0.92 17.75
N PRO A 170 3.16 -1.32 18.92
CA PRO A 170 1.74 -1.69 19.08
C PRO A 170 0.77 -0.76 18.37
N ILE A 171 -0.13 -1.32 17.56
CA ILE A 171 -1.20 -0.59 16.86
C ILE A 171 -2.39 -0.45 17.81
N HIS A 172 -2.96 0.75 17.85
CA HIS A 172 -4.09 1.08 18.72
C HIS A 172 -5.36 1.52 17.97
N TRP A 173 -5.22 2.08 16.77
CA TRP A 173 -6.35 2.44 15.93
C TRP A 173 -5.93 2.42 14.46
N VAL A 174 -6.93 2.24 13.60
CA VAL A 174 -6.77 2.28 12.15
C VAL A 174 -7.87 3.16 11.59
N VAL A 175 -7.50 4.13 10.76
CA VAL A 175 -8.46 4.88 9.93
C VAL A 175 -8.33 4.35 8.50
N ALA A 176 -9.43 3.93 7.90
CA ALA A 176 -9.46 3.53 6.50
C ALA A 176 -10.72 4.09 5.84
N LEU A 177 -10.56 5.10 5.00
CA LEU A 177 -11.65 5.83 4.36
C LEU A 177 -11.48 5.84 2.85
N LEU A 178 -12.52 5.46 2.11
CA LEU A 178 -12.65 5.74 0.69
C LEU A 178 -13.75 6.79 0.54
N ASP A 179 -13.34 8.02 0.23
CA ASP A 179 -14.14 9.23 0.41
C ASP A 179 -14.72 9.26 1.83
N GLN A 180 -16.04 9.37 1.99
CA GLN A 180 -16.70 9.44 3.30
C GLN A 180 -17.08 8.06 3.87
N ARG A 181 -16.68 6.96 3.21
CA ARG A 181 -17.05 5.60 3.62
C ARG A 181 -15.88 4.88 4.30
N VAL A 182 -16.17 4.25 5.44
CA VAL A 182 -15.21 3.34 6.09
C VAL A 182 -15.00 2.11 5.21
N VAL A 183 -13.74 1.80 4.92
CA VAL A 183 -13.37 0.52 4.31
C VAL A 183 -13.13 -0.48 5.44
N ASP A 184 -14.08 -1.39 5.65
CA ASP A 184 -14.01 -2.36 6.75
C ASP A 184 -12.90 -3.38 6.52
N MET A 185 -11.88 -3.34 7.38
CA MET A 185 -10.72 -4.21 7.32
C MET A 185 -10.14 -4.39 8.72
N THR A 186 -9.40 -5.48 8.92
CA THR A 186 -8.64 -5.69 10.16
C THR A 186 -7.15 -5.74 9.84
N ILE A 187 -6.40 -4.84 10.46
CA ILE A 187 -4.95 -4.77 10.31
C ILE A 187 -4.32 -5.20 11.63
N LEU A 188 -3.63 -6.33 11.62
CA LEU A 188 -2.89 -6.86 12.78
C LEU A 188 -3.75 -6.92 14.07
N GLY A 189 -5.02 -7.30 13.92
CA GLY A 189 -5.98 -7.44 15.02
C GLY A 189 -6.77 -6.17 15.37
N VAL A 190 -6.54 -5.05 14.67
CA VAL A 190 -7.26 -3.79 14.89
C VAL A 190 -8.19 -3.51 13.70
N ARG A 191 -9.50 -3.40 13.98
CA ARG A 191 -10.51 -3.06 12.98
C ARG A 191 -10.40 -1.59 12.58
N SER A 192 -10.57 -1.30 11.30
CA SER A 192 -10.61 0.07 10.78
C SER A 192 -11.87 0.81 11.21
N GLY A 193 -11.77 2.14 11.22
CA GLY A 193 -12.89 3.05 11.40
C GLY A 193 -12.60 4.40 10.77
N HIS A 194 -13.28 5.42 11.25
CA HIS A 194 -13.09 6.82 10.85
C HIS A 194 -12.57 7.70 11.99
N THR A 195 -12.13 7.09 13.10
CA THR A 195 -11.72 7.83 14.30
C THR A 195 -10.20 7.83 14.47
N THR A 196 -9.61 9.02 14.55
CA THR A 196 -8.20 9.28 14.83
C THR A 196 -7.99 9.84 16.24
N ARG A 197 -6.73 10.15 16.58
CA ARG A 197 -6.33 10.73 17.87
C ARG A 197 -5.43 11.95 17.69
N GLY A 198 -5.67 12.96 18.54
CA GLY A 198 -4.92 14.22 18.59
C GLY A 198 -3.60 14.10 19.35
N HIS A 199 -3.03 15.25 19.73
CA HIS A 199 -1.80 15.28 20.51
C HIS A 199 -1.96 14.52 21.83
N ARG A 200 -0.94 13.72 22.21
CA ARG A 200 -1.01 12.78 23.34
C ARG A 200 -1.46 13.41 24.65
N LEU A 201 -1.05 14.64 24.92
CA LEU A 201 -1.31 15.36 26.18
C LEU A 201 -2.35 16.47 26.04
N LEU A 202 -2.45 17.09 24.86
CA LEU A 202 -3.15 18.36 24.66
C LEU A 202 -4.33 18.24 23.70
N GLY A 203 -4.42 17.13 22.96
CA GLY A 203 -5.47 16.88 21.99
C GLY A 203 -6.53 15.94 22.52
N ARG A 204 -7.61 15.80 21.75
CA ARG A 204 -8.67 14.83 22.05
C ARG A 204 -8.19 13.41 21.75
N THR A 205 -8.63 12.46 22.58
CA THR A 205 -8.32 11.04 22.46
C THR A 205 -9.13 10.32 21.37
N SER A 206 -10.18 10.95 20.86
CA SER A 206 -11.07 10.43 19.83
C SER A 206 -11.59 11.58 18.96
N ILE A 207 -11.32 11.52 17.66
CA ILE A 207 -11.67 12.56 16.69
C ILE A 207 -12.15 11.88 15.41
N VAL A 208 -13.32 12.25 14.92
CA VAL A 208 -13.86 11.75 13.65
C VAL A 208 -13.14 12.45 12.49
N VAL A 209 -12.65 11.67 11.53
CA VAL A 209 -12.20 12.13 10.22
C VAL A 209 -13.36 11.92 9.24
N PRO A 210 -14.06 12.97 8.81
CA PRO A 210 -15.21 12.83 7.92
C PRO A 210 -14.81 12.54 6.47
N ASP A 211 -13.64 13.03 6.05
CA ASP A 211 -13.17 12.95 4.67
C ASP A 211 -11.63 12.94 4.60
N PRO A 212 -11.01 12.14 3.71
CA PRO A 212 -9.57 12.11 3.45
C PRO A 212 -8.91 13.48 3.21
N PHE A 213 -9.61 14.44 2.63
CA PHE A 213 -9.08 15.79 2.37
C PHE A 213 -9.02 16.65 3.62
N LEU A 214 -9.96 16.45 4.55
CA LEU A 214 -10.04 17.19 5.81
C LEU A 214 -9.07 16.64 6.87
N TYR A 215 -8.42 15.50 6.60
CA TYR A 215 -7.55 14.80 7.54
C TYR A 215 -6.50 15.69 8.23
N GLN A 216 -5.75 16.49 7.45
CA GLN A 216 -4.70 17.35 8.00
C GLN A 216 -5.27 18.48 8.85
N GLU A 217 -6.38 19.09 8.43
CA GLU A 217 -7.05 20.16 9.16
C GLU A 217 -7.61 19.66 10.49
N VAL A 218 -8.25 18.48 10.46
CA VAL A 218 -8.75 17.78 11.66
C VAL A 218 -7.61 17.49 12.64
N LEU A 219 -6.46 17.05 12.16
CA LEU A 219 -5.29 16.81 13.01
C LEU A 219 -4.69 18.12 13.56
N ARG A 220 -4.58 19.15 12.74
CA ARG A 220 -4.03 20.46 13.12
C ARG A 220 -4.87 21.13 14.21
N SER A 221 -6.19 21.09 14.09
CA SER A 221 -7.12 21.60 15.13
C SER A 221 -6.99 20.86 16.48
N HIS A 222 -6.32 19.71 16.50
CA HIS A 222 -6.03 18.92 17.70
C HIS A 222 -4.52 18.79 17.97
N LEU A 223 -3.74 19.79 17.54
CA LEU A 223 -2.32 20.00 17.83
C LEU A 223 -1.40 18.89 17.29
N VAL A 224 -1.76 18.31 16.15
CA VAL A 224 -0.94 17.33 15.44
C VAL A 224 -0.52 17.89 14.08
N MET A 225 0.78 18.15 13.93
CA MET A 225 1.41 18.46 12.64
C MET A 225 1.91 17.16 12.01
N ALA A 226 1.08 16.53 11.18
CA ALA A 226 1.38 15.23 10.60
C ALA A 226 2.08 15.32 9.24
N ASP A 227 2.05 16.47 8.59
CA ASP A 227 2.78 16.63 7.33
C ASP A 227 4.29 16.63 7.57
N VAL A 228 5.00 15.77 6.84
CA VAL A 228 6.45 15.65 6.90
C VAL A 228 7.13 16.93 6.41
N THR A 229 6.53 17.64 5.44
CA THR A 229 7.09 18.90 4.90
C THR A 229 6.87 20.09 5.81
N GLU A 230 5.92 20.01 6.75
CA GLU A 230 5.63 21.08 7.72
C GLU A 230 6.46 20.94 9.01
N ARG A 231 7.25 19.86 9.18
CA ARG A 231 8.15 19.74 10.33
C ARG A 231 9.37 20.64 10.13
N PRO A 232 9.76 21.44 11.14
CA PRO A 232 11.07 22.08 11.11
C PRO A 232 12.13 20.98 10.95
N VAL A 233 13.02 21.12 9.96
CA VAL A 233 14.19 20.25 9.84
C VAL A 233 14.95 20.38 11.16
N ALA A 234 14.94 19.33 11.98
CA ALA A 234 15.84 19.27 13.11
C ALA A 234 17.25 19.30 12.52
N ALA A 235 17.92 20.44 12.63
CA ALA A 235 19.29 20.58 12.18
C ALA A 235 20.09 19.41 12.75
N ALA A 236 20.78 18.66 11.89
CA ALA A 236 21.65 17.58 12.31
C ALA A 236 22.56 18.09 13.44
N PRO A 237 22.75 17.33 14.54
CA PRO A 237 23.68 17.76 15.58
C PRO A 237 25.04 17.97 14.92
N SER A 238 25.48 19.23 14.84
CA SER A 238 26.80 19.55 14.31
C SER A 238 27.81 18.78 15.15
N GLN A 239 28.50 17.81 14.56
CA GLN A 239 29.65 17.18 15.19
C GLN A 239 30.76 18.23 15.28
N ARG A 240 30.66 19.16 16.24
CA ARG A 240 31.81 19.93 16.68
C ARG A 240 32.71 18.94 17.41
N ARG A 241 33.68 18.38 16.69
CA ARG A 241 34.83 17.72 17.33
C ARG A 241 35.42 18.74 18.33
N PRO A 242 35.58 18.39 19.61
CA PRO A 242 36.34 19.25 20.51
C PRO A 242 37.76 19.41 19.94
N PRO A 243 38.38 20.61 20.05
CA PRO A 243 39.74 20.81 19.60
C PRO A 243 40.67 19.84 20.35
N LEU A 244 41.58 19.22 19.60
CA LEU A 244 42.63 18.36 20.15
C LEU A 244 43.44 19.16 21.19
N PRO A 245 43.76 18.56 22.36
CA PRO A 245 44.62 19.22 23.33
C PRO A 245 46.01 19.47 22.72
N PRO A 246 46.70 20.56 23.08
CA PRO A 246 48.03 20.85 22.58
C PRO A 246 48.99 19.70 22.93
N GLY A 247 49.70 19.21 21.91
CA GLY A 247 50.68 18.14 22.06
C GLY A 247 51.75 18.52 23.08
N ARG A 248 52.08 17.59 23.98
CA ARG A 248 53.15 17.76 24.97
C ARG A 248 54.49 17.97 24.24
N PRO A 249 55.32 18.95 24.63
CA PRO A 249 56.66 19.09 24.09
C PRO A 249 57.52 17.89 24.50
N GLY A 250 58.28 17.38 23.53
CA GLY A 250 59.10 16.19 23.65
C GLY A 250 60.15 16.30 24.76
N ILE A 251 60.26 15.24 25.55
CA ILE A 251 61.34 15.06 26.51
C ILE A 251 62.56 14.62 25.69
N LEU A 252 63.56 15.51 25.62
CA LEU A 252 64.93 15.17 25.23
C LEU A 252 65.46 14.13 26.21
N SER A 253 65.72 12.92 25.72
CA SER A 253 66.45 11.88 26.45
C SER A 253 67.95 12.20 26.40
N CYS A 254 68.47 12.81 27.47
CA CYS A 254 69.88 12.79 27.81
C CYS A 254 70.22 11.50 28.55
N CYS A 255 70.98 10.60 27.90
CA CYS A 255 71.86 9.57 28.47
C CYS A 255 72.54 8.91 27.24
N GLY A 256 73.84 8.95 26.98
CA GLY A 256 74.99 8.96 27.89
C GLY A 256 75.70 7.61 27.78
N ARG A 257 76.67 7.50 26.86
CA ARG A 257 77.91 6.71 26.95
C ARG A 257 78.89 7.20 25.90
#